data_AF-A0A919PNR6-F1
#
_entry.id   AF-A0A919PNR6-F1
#
_cell.length_a   1.000
_cell.length_b   1.000
_cell.length_c   1.000
_cell.angle_alpha   90.00
_cell.angle_beta   90.00
_cell.angle_gamma   90.00
#
_symmetry.space_group_name_H-M   'P 1'
#
loop_
_entity.id
_entity.type
_entity.pdbx_description
1 polymer ?
#
loop_
_entity_poly.entity_id
_entity_poly.type
_entity_poly.pdbx_seq_one_letter_code
_entity_poly.pdbx_strand_id
1 'polypeptide(L)'
;MGAIAPASLPRAAARGLVTAVFALLACLVTAQPAAADQTRSAQWQLNALDAKDAWKVSTGSGVIIAVLDSGVDATHPDLAGQVLPGLDLVDGGDGRVDPVGHGTTVAGLIAGRADDNAGVAGIAPGAKILPVRVLDKLNKYDDPAVIATGIRWAVDHGATVLNLSLGGALRSDEIAEALRYAADNDVVVVACTGNIATDPSIHEVWYPAREPGVVAVAGLSGGTPPSAKPTASPNPSKAGGNGGGGLWAGSLTGPETVLTAPADNLTGARPGGGYWQVQGTSFAAPLVAATASLIRAKYPRMSAANVINRLIGTAKDLGAQGRDDRYGFGEVDPLAALREPVAEVAANPLTVAAPKTESGKPARPSAAAQKTEEGGAAPQPVSETAGLAGARQSPDAEPVGSSVTVGLVATLLILILGAAGVLARHRTRRDDRF
;
A
#
# COMPACT_ATOMS: atom_id res chain seq x y z
N MET A 1 -29.04 65.31 -62.83
CA MET A 1 -27.80 64.54 -62.61
C MET A 1 -27.54 64.50 -61.12
N GLY A 2 -27.64 63.30 -60.52
CA GLY A 2 -27.75 63.11 -59.08
C GLY A 2 -26.42 63.19 -58.34
N ALA A 3 -26.44 63.84 -57.19
CA ALA A 3 -25.37 63.81 -56.19
C ALA A 3 -25.90 63.07 -54.95
N ILE A 4 -25.20 62.00 -54.58
CA ILE A 4 -25.50 61.12 -53.44
C ILE A 4 -24.82 61.71 -52.21
N ALA A 5 -25.62 61.98 -51.15
CA ALA A 5 -25.12 62.31 -49.83
C ALA A 5 -24.82 61.02 -49.02
N PRO A 6 -23.71 60.93 -48.28
CA PRO A 6 -23.43 59.76 -47.45
C PRO A 6 -24.23 59.78 -46.14
N ALA A 7 -24.77 58.60 -45.82
CA ALA A 7 -25.64 58.33 -44.68
C ALA A 7 -24.91 58.39 -43.33
N SER A 8 -25.65 58.86 -42.33
CA SER A 8 -25.29 58.89 -40.92
C SER A 8 -25.26 57.48 -40.30
N LEU A 9 -24.13 57.11 -39.70
CA LEU A 9 -24.00 55.90 -38.90
C LEU A 9 -24.63 56.09 -37.50
N PRO A 10 -25.41 55.12 -37.00
CA PRO A 10 -26.05 55.21 -35.69
C PRO A 10 -25.04 55.04 -34.55
N ARG A 11 -25.19 55.89 -33.53
CA ARG A 11 -24.50 55.84 -32.22
C ARG A 11 -24.89 54.57 -31.46
N ALA A 12 -24.27 53.45 -31.77
CA ALA A 12 -24.37 52.21 -30.98
C ALA A 12 -23.05 51.43 -30.97
N ALA A 13 -21.92 52.11 -31.08
CA ALA A 13 -20.58 51.52 -31.04
C ALA A 13 -19.68 52.28 -30.05
N ALA A 14 -20.04 52.30 -28.76
CA ALA A 14 -19.17 52.85 -27.72
C ALA A 14 -19.48 52.35 -26.28
N ARG A 15 -20.20 51.22 -26.11
CA ARG A 15 -20.48 50.64 -24.78
C ARG A 15 -20.29 49.11 -24.69
N GLY A 16 -19.60 48.53 -25.67
CA GLY A 16 -19.33 47.08 -25.74
C GLY A 16 -17.84 46.70 -25.73
N LEU A 17 -16.95 47.58 -25.24
CA LEU A 17 -15.49 47.36 -25.30
C LEU A 17 -14.76 47.73 -24.00
N VAL A 18 -15.42 47.64 -22.84
CA VAL A 18 -14.77 47.74 -21.52
C VAL A 18 -15.13 46.56 -20.60
N THR A 19 -16.18 45.80 -20.92
CA THR A 19 -16.60 44.59 -20.18
C THR A 19 -16.11 43.26 -20.77
N ALA A 20 -15.29 43.28 -21.84
CA ALA A 20 -14.72 42.06 -22.43
C ALA A 20 -13.25 41.81 -22.04
N VAL A 21 -12.54 42.80 -21.47
CA VAL A 21 -11.15 42.63 -21.02
C VAL A 21 -11.05 42.24 -19.54
N PHE A 22 -12.06 42.58 -18.71
CA PHE A 22 -12.13 42.09 -17.32
C PHE A 22 -12.71 40.68 -17.17
N ALA A 23 -13.41 40.16 -18.18
CA ALA A 23 -13.89 38.78 -18.18
C ALA A 23 -12.84 37.78 -18.70
N LEU A 24 -11.80 38.23 -19.42
CA LEU A 24 -10.70 37.37 -19.86
C LEU A 24 -9.51 37.33 -18.89
N LEU A 25 -9.45 38.23 -17.90
CA LEU A 25 -8.51 38.16 -16.77
C LEU A 25 -9.09 37.50 -15.51
N ALA A 26 -10.39 37.19 -15.48
CA ALA A 26 -11.06 36.58 -14.32
C ALA A 26 -11.29 35.06 -14.44
N CYS A 27 -10.82 34.42 -15.51
CA CYS A 27 -10.75 32.95 -15.63
C CYS A 27 -9.35 32.38 -15.31
N LEU A 28 -8.46 33.20 -14.75
CA LEU A 28 -7.17 32.80 -14.20
C LEU A 28 -7.18 32.71 -12.66
N VAL A 29 -8.37 32.59 -12.05
CA VAL A 29 -8.51 32.29 -10.62
C VAL A 29 -8.36 30.78 -10.41
N THR A 30 -7.10 30.36 -10.37
CA THR A 30 -6.52 29.49 -9.33
C THR A 30 -7.49 28.61 -8.53
N ALA A 31 -7.95 27.52 -9.12
CA ALA A 31 -7.97 26.26 -8.38
C ALA A 31 -6.75 25.50 -8.92
N GLN A 32 -5.66 25.22 -8.19
CA GLN A 32 -5.60 24.28 -7.09
C GLN A 32 -4.30 24.38 -6.22
N PRO A 33 -4.00 25.47 -5.49
CA PRO A 33 -3.01 25.37 -4.39
C PRO A 33 -3.65 24.70 -3.16
N ALA A 34 -4.86 25.14 -2.81
CA ALA A 34 -5.51 24.76 -1.54
C ALA A 34 -5.89 23.27 -1.42
N ALA A 35 -6.19 22.58 -2.53
CA ALA A 35 -6.50 21.14 -2.51
C ALA A 35 -5.23 20.27 -2.50
N ALA A 36 -4.14 20.76 -3.12
CA ALA A 36 -2.86 20.08 -3.14
C ALA A 36 -2.15 20.20 -1.78
N ASP A 37 -2.23 21.37 -1.15
CA ASP A 37 -1.76 21.61 0.23
C ASP A 37 -2.48 20.71 1.26
N GLN A 38 -3.76 20.41 1.05
CA GLN A 38 -4.52 19.46 1.88
C GLN A 38 -4.05 18.02 1.72
N THR A 39 -3.71 17.61 0.50
CA THR A 39 -3.29 16.24 0.19
C THR A 39 -1.96 15.91 0.87
N ARG A 40 -0.97 16.78 0.70
CA ARG A 40 0.34 16.66 1.36
C ARG A 40 0.22 16.61 2.88
N SER A 41 -0.60 17.50 3.44
CA SER A 41 -0.82 17.62 4.89
C SER A 41 -1.55 16.42 5.48
N ALA A 42 -2.28 15.66 4.67
CA ALA A 42 -2.96 14.43 5.08
C ALA A 42 -2.02 13.21 5.14
N GLN A 43 -0.82 13.28 4.54
CA GLN A 43 0.18 12.21 4.61
C GLN A 43 0.90 12.16 5.96
N TRP A 44 0.17 11.79 7.02
CA TRP A 44 0.68 11.69 8.38
C TRP A 44 1.91 10.79 8.49
N GLN A 45 2.00 9.76 7.64
CA GLN A 45 3.13 8.83 7.58
C GLN A 45 4.47 9.51 7.27
N LEU A 46 4.47 10.65 6.54
CA LEU A 46 5.70 11.40 6.28
C LEU A 46 6.27 12.02 7.56
N ASN A 47 5.40 12.39 8.50
CA ASN A 47 5.81 12.91 9.80
C ASN A 47 6.15 11.78 10.77
N ALA A 48 5.36 10.69 10.79
CA ALA A 48 5.63 9.54 11.67
C ALA A 48 6.98 8.87 11.37
N LEU A 49 7.41 8.89 10.11
CA LEU A 49 8.66 8.29 9.66
C LEU A 49 9.79 9.31 9.43
N ASP A 50 9.64 10.54 9.94
CA ASP A 50 10.63 11.63 9.83
C ASP A 50 11.18 11.83 8.40
N ALA A 51 10.33 11.67 7.39
CA ALA A 51 10.74 11.57 5.98
C ALA A 51 11.51 12.81 5.52
N LYS A 52 11.10 14.01 5.94
CA LYS A 52 11.79 15.27 5.60
C LYS A 52 13.21 15.34 6.16
N ASP A 53 13.47 14.74 7.31
CA ASP A 53 14.83 14.69 7.88
C ASP A 53 15.65 13.58 7.23
N ALA A 54 15.03 12.46 6.85
CA ALA A 54 15.67 11.41 6.06
C ALA A 54 16.12 11.93 4.68
N TRP A 55 15.28 12.73 4.00
CA TRP A 55 15.60 13.32 2.68
C TRP A 55 16.81 14.24 2.68
N LYS A 56 17.14 14.85 3.82
CA LYS A 56 18.38 15.65 3.98
C LYS A 56 19.64 14.78 3.93
N VAL A 57 19.51 13.47 4.11
CA VAL A 57 20.61 12.50 4.13
C VAL A 57 20.61 11.64 2.86
N SER A 58 19.44 11.16 2.43
CA SER A 58 19.26 10.35 1.23
C SER A 58 17.83 10.49 0.71
N THR A 59 17.66 10.53 -0.61
CA THR A 59 16.35 10.51 -1.28
C THR A 59 16.08 9.19 -2.00
N GLY A 60 17.02 8.25 -2.00
CA GLY A 60 16.92 7.01 -2.78
C GLY A 60 17.42 7.13 -4.22
N SER A 61 18.07 8.25 -4.59
CA SER A 61 18.62 8.46 -5.93
C SER A 61 19.54 7.34 -6.40
N GLY A 62 19.35 6.89 -7.64
CA GLY A 62 20.15 5.81 -8.26
C GLY A 62 19.68 4.40 -7.91
N VAL A 63 18.67 4.24 -7.06
CA VAL A 63 18.10 2.94 -6.70
C VAL A 63 16.85 2.65 -7.53
N ILE A 64 16.78 1.44 -8.09
CA ILE A 64 15.60 0.91 -8.77
C ILE A 64 14.88 -0.04 -7.80
N ILE A 65 13.58 0.21 -7.60
CA ILE A 65 12.68 -0.59 -6.79
C ILE A 65 11.64 -1.19 -7.72
N ALA A 66 11.52 -2.51 -7.74
CA ALA A 66 10.45 -3.14 -8.47
C ALA A 66 9.17 -3.19 -7.64
N VAL A 67 8.06 -2.81 -8.25
CA VAL A 67 6.71 -2.90 -7.67
C VAL A 67 5.98 -4.01 -8.39
N LEU A 68 5.89 -5.18 -7.75
CA LEU A 68 5.14 -6.33 -8.25
C LEU A 68 3.68 -6.20 -7.80
N ASP A 69 2.82 -5.71 -8.69
CA ASP A 69 1.47 -5.26 -8.35
C ASP A 69 0.51 -5.28 -9.56
N SER A 70 -0.50 -4.42 -9.55
CA SER A 70 -1.54 -4.21 -10.58
C SER A 70 -1.10 -3.30 -11.73
N GLY A 71 0.16 -2.86 -11.76
CA GLY A 71 0.68 -1.85 -12.68
C GLY A 71 0.84 -0.48 -12.01
N VAL A 72 1.34 0.51 -12.74
CA VAL A 72 1.53 1.87 -12.21
C VAL A 72 1.16 2.90 -13.26
N ASP A 73 0.24 3.82 -12.96
CA ASP A 73 -0.04 4.97 -13.84
C ASP A 73 1.17 5.91 -13.88
N ALA A 74 2.01 5.73 -14.90
CA ALA A 74 3.21 6.56 -15.12
C ALA A 74 2.88 8.00 -15.55
N THR A 75 1.61 8.29 -15.89
CA THR A 75 1.16 9.63 -16.27
C THR A 75 0.70 10.45 -15.07
N HIS A 76 0.58 9.85 -13.89
CA HIS A 76 0.24 10.56 -12.67
C HIS A 76 1.26 11.71 -12.41
N PRO A 77 0.81 12.95 -12.14
CA PRO A 77 1.72 14.10 -11.98
C PRO A 77 2.83 13.87 -10.95
N ASP A 78 2.50 13.32 -9.77
CA ASP A 78 3.47 13.04 -8.72
C ASP A 78 4.42 11.86 -9.01
N LEU A 79 4.17 11.08 -10.06
CA LEU A 79 5.03 9.99 -10.50
C LEU A 79 5.73 10.31 -11.83
N ALA A 80 5.52 11.51 -12.38
CA ALA A 80 6.07 11.90 -13.67
C ALA A 80 7.61 11.80 -13.64
N GLY A 81 8.15 10.92 -14.50
CA GLY A 81 9.57 10.65 -14.59
C GLY A 81 10.12 9.68 -13.54
N GLN A 82 9.30 9.16 -12.62
CA GLN A 82 9.71 8.18 -11.60
C GLN A 82 9.55 6.73 -12.06
N VAL A 83 8.61 6.48 -12.98
CA VAL A 83 8.24 5.14 -13.42
C VAL A 83 8.99 4.79 -14.70
N LEU A 84 9.84 3.78 -14.62
CA LEU A 84 10.57 3.21 -15.76
C LEU A 84 9.65 2.34 -16.62
N PRO A 85 10.00 2.06 -17.89
CA PRO A 85 9.40 0.96 -18.62
C PRO A 85 9.68 -0.36 -17.89
N GLY A 86 8.63 -1.07 -17.52
CA GLY A 86 8.71 -2.33 -16.80
C GLY A 86 8.14 -3.48 -17.62
N LEU A 87 7.33 -4.32 -16.97
CA LEU A 87 6.74 -5.51 -17.58
C LEU A 87 5.28 -5.67 -17.15
N ASP A 88 4.42 -6.04 -18.08
CA ASP A 88 3.06 -6.53 -17.81
C ASP A 88 2.94 -7.99 -18.22
N LEU A 89 2.81 -8.87 -17.22
CA LEU A 89 2.65 -10.32 -17.40
C LEU A 89 1.18 -10.77 -17.49
N VAL A 90 0.23 -9.85 -17.39
CA VAL A 90 -1.20 -10.13 -17.40
C VAL A 90 -1.81 -9.87 -18.77
N ASP A 91 -1.67 -8.65 -19.29
CA ASP A 91 -2.23 -8.25 -20.59
C ASP A 91 -1.13 -7.92 -21.63
N GLY A 92 0.14 -7.98 -21.24
CA GLY A 92 1.29 -7.57 -22.07
C GLY A 92 1.55 -6.07 -22.05
N GLY A 93 2.81 -5.68 -22.27
CA GLY A 93 3.25 -4.28 -22.23
C GLY A 93 4.31 -4.01 -21.17
N ASP A 94 4.42 -2.75 -20.73
CA ASP A 94 5.52 -2.27 -19.89
C ASP A 94 5.10 -1.93 -18.44
N GLY A 95 3.92 -2.37 -18.01
CA GLY A 95 3.43 -2.18 -16.64
C GLY A 95 3.07 -0.74 -16.26
N ARG A 96 3.18 0.24 -17.19
CA ARG A 96 2.92 1.67 -16.93
C ARG A 96 1.45 2.09 -17.02
N VAL A 97 0.55 1.12 -17.01
CA VAL A 97 -0.90 1.30 -16.93
C VAL A 97 -1.41 0.50 -15.74
N ASP A 98 -2.24 1.13 -14.92
CA ASP A 98 -2.82 0.50 -13.74
C ASP A 98 -4.35 0.54 -13.80
N PRO A 99 -5.01 -0.59 -14.09
CA PRO A 99 -6.47 -0.66 -14.15
C PRO A 99 -7.15 -0.67 -12.78
N VAL A 100 -6.39 -0.87 -11.69
CA VAL A 100 -6.92 -0.98 -10.31
C VAL A 100 -6.64 0.28 -9.50
N GLY A 101 -5.42 0.80 -9.60
CA GLY A 101 -4.89 1.92 -8.82
C GLY A 101 -4.07 1.52 -7.60
N HIS A 102 -4.02 0.22 -7.27
CA HIS A 102 -3.30 -0.27 -6.10
C HIS A 102 -1.79 -0.08 -6.27
N GLY A 103 -1.23 -0.48 -7.42
CA GLY A 103 0.20 -0.34 -7.69
C GLY A 103 0.62 1.11 -7.89
N THR A 104 -0.24 1.96 -8.45
CA THR A 104 -0.04 3.42 -8.49
C THR A 104 0.05 4.03 -7.10
N THR A 105 -0.79 3.58 -6.17
CA THR A 105 -0.74 4.02 -4.78
C THR A 105 0.57 3.58 -4.12
N VAL A 106 0.93 2.31 -4.28
CA VAL A 106 2.19 1.72 -3.78
C VAL A 106 3.40 2.50 -4.31
N ALA A 107 3.47 2.74 -5.62
CA ALA A 107 4.52 3.53 -6.25
C ALA A 107 4.57 4.97 -5.71
N GLY A 108 3.42 5.61 -5.50
CA GLY A 108 3.32 6.94 -4.90
C GLY A 108 3.87 7.01 -3.47
N LEU A 109 3.59 6.00 -2.64
CA LEU A 109 4.12 5.89 -1.27
C LEU A 109 5.64 5.62 -1.25
N ILE A 110 6.18 5.02 -2.30
CA ILE A 110 7.61 4.77 -2.44
C ILE A 110 8.35 6.00 -2.97
N ALA A 111 7.99 6.46 -4.18
CA ALA A 111 8.78 7.40 -4.98
C ALA A 111 7.95 8.56 -5.54
N GLY A 112 6.77 8.83 -4.98
CA GLY A 112 6.05 10.08 -5.27
C GLY A 112 7.00 11.27 -5.09
N ARG A 113 6.99 12.19 -6.05
CA ARG A 113 7.92 13.32 -6.08
C ARG A 113 7.71 14.23 -4.86
N ALA A 114 8.82 14.77 -4.37
CA ALA A 114 8.87 15.76 -3.30
C ALA A 114 9.54 17.05 -3.79
N ASP A 115 9.25 17.46 -5.03
CA ASP A 115 9.87 18.61 -5.70
C ASP A 115 9.02 19.88 -5.67
N ASP A 116 7.77 19.76 -5.25
CA ASP A 116 6.89 20.87 -4.88
C ASP A 116 6.08 20.52 -3.61
N ASN A 117 5.16 21.41 -3.23
CA ASN A 117 4.25 21.16 -2.11
C ASN A 117 2.91 20.53 -2.56
N ALA A 118 2.79 20.12 -3.82
CA ALA A 118 1.57 19.55 -4.35
C ALA A 118 1.50 18.03 -4.14
N GLY A 119 0.29 17.50 -4.21
CA GLY A 119 0.01 16.07 -4.25
C GLY A 119 0.61 15.24 -3.11
N VAL A 120 0.97 14.00 -3.43
CA VAL A 120 1.61 13.03 -2.54
C VAL A 120 3.10 12.86 -2.87
N ALA A 121 3.88 12.42 -1.88
CA ALA A 121 5.29 12.03 -2.05
C ALA A 121 5.51 10.71 -1.34
N GLY A 122 6.52 10.02 -1.81
CA GLY A 122 6.99 8.81 -1.20
C GLY A 122 8.13 9.06 -0.21
N ILE A 123 8.47 8.01 0.52
CA ILE A 123 9.58 8.02 1.47
C ILE A 123 10.94 8.15 0.75
N ALA A 124 11.06 7.64 -0.47
CA ALA A 124 12.26 7.69 -1.32
C ALA A 124 11.99 8.44 -2.65
N PRO A 125 11.80 9.77 -2.63
CA PRO A 125 11.39 10.56 -3.80
C PRO A 125 12.46 10.64 -4.91
N GLY A 126 13.67 10.16 -4.68
CA GLY A 126 14.74 10.07 -5.66
C GLY A 126 14.86 8.69 -6.33
N ALA A 127 14.20 7.66 -5.80
CA ALA A 127 14.24 6.31 -6.35
C ALA A 127 13.43 6.20 -7.65
N LYS A 128 13.71 5.16 -8.44
CA LYS A 128 12.94 4.81 -9.65
C LYS A 128 12.10 3.57 -9.42
N ILE A 129 10.87 3.60 -9.92
CA ILE A 129 9.93 2.49 -9.89
C ILE A 129 10.07 1.68 -11.17
N LEU A 130 10.33 0.39 -11.04
CA LEU A 130 10.22 -0.59 -12.11
C LEU A 130 8.87 -1.33 -11.94
N PRO A 131 7.82 -0.97 -12.69
CA PRO A 131 6.51 -1.59 -12.53
C PRO A 131 6.51 -3.00 -13.12
N VAL A 132 6.09 -3.99 -12.34
CA VAL A 132 5.96 -5.38 -12.80
C VAL A 132 4.53 -5.81 -12.51
N ARG A 133 3.66 -5.70 -13.52
CA ARG A 133 2.25 -6.04 -13.36
C ARG A 133 2.08 -7.56 -13.38
N VAL A 134 1.61 -8.07 -12.25
CA VAL A 134 1.34 -9.48 -11.99
C VAL A 134 -0.06 -9.71 -11.41
N LEU A 135 -0.78 -8.63 -11.10
CA LEU A 135 -2.16 -8.66 -10.62
C LEU A 135 -3.13 -8.24 -11.74
N ASP A 136 -4.25 -8.94 -11.83
CA ASP A 136 -5.32 -8.69 -12.77
C ASP A 136 -6.19 -7.48 -12.38
N LYS A 137 -7.26 -7.24 -13.15
CA LYS A 137 -8.19 -6.12 -12.92
C LYS A 137 -9.04 -6.28 -11.64
N LEU A 138 -9.02 -7.46 -11.01
CA LEU A 138 -9.64 -7.74 -9.72
C LEU A 138 -8.61 -7.69 -8.58
N ASN A 139 -7.38 -7.28 -8.86
CA ASN A 139 -6.25 -7.24 -7.94
C ASN A 139 -5.84 -8.63 -7.42
N LYS A 140 -5.90 -9.64 -8.29
CA LYS A 140 -5.60 -11.05 -7.97
C LYS A 140 -4.56 -11.64 -8.92
N TYR A 141 -3.95 -12.73 -8.49
CA TYR A 141 -3.18 -13.63 -9.35
C TYR A 141 -3.67 -15.06 -9.11
N ASP A 142 -3.76 -15.85 -10.17
CA ASP A 142 -4.18 -17.26 -10.09
C ASP A 142 -3.03 -18.24 -10.35
N ASP A 143 -1.91 -17.75 -10.91
CA ASP A 143 -0.73 -18.55 -11.25
C ASP A 143 0.53 -18.05 -10.52
N PRO A 144 1.06 -18.82 -9.55
CA PRO A 144 2.32 -18.49 -8.88
C PRO A 144 3.51 -18.33 -9.82
N ALA A 145 3.52 -18.98 -10.99
CA ALA A 145 4.60 -18.85 -11.97
C ALA A 145 4.71 -17.43 -12.55
N VAL A 146 3.59 -16.69 -12.63
CA VAL A 146 3.58 -15.27 -13.02
C VAL A 146 4.35 -14.43 -12.01
N ILE A 147 4.12 -14.64 -10.71
CA ILE A 147 4.85 -13.95 -9.65
C ILE A 147 6.34 -14.31 -9.70
N ALA A 148 6.66 -15.60 -9.80
CA ALA A 148 8.03 -16.10 -9.84
C ALA A 148 8.80 -15.57 -11.07
N THR A 149 8.13 -15.42 -12.22
CA THR A 149 8.70 -14.82 -13.43
C THR A 149 8.95 -13.33 -13.23
N GLY A 150 7.97 -12.61 -12.66
CA GLY A 150 8.09 -11.18 -12.36
C GLY A 150 9.25 -10.86 -11.41
N ILE A 151 9.44 -11.69 -10.38
CA ILE A 151 10.57 -11.55 -9.43
C ILE A 151 11.91 -11.68 -10.17
N ARG A 152 12.12 -12.76 -10.92
CA ARG A 152 13.38 -12.98 -11.65
C ARG A 152 13.64 -11.86 -12.65
N TRP A 153 12.61 -11.50 -13.43
CA TRP A 153 12.71 -10.42 -14.42
C TRP A 153 13.09 -9.09 -13.76
N ALA A 154 12.47 -8.72 -12.64
CA ALA A 154 12.80 -7.49 -11.92
C ALA A 154 14.27 -7.43 -11.48
N VAL A 155 14.78 -8.54 -10.93
CA VAL A 155 16.19 -8.69 -10.52
C VAL A 155 17.11 -8.51 -11.73
N ASP A 156 16.82 -9.20 -12.83
CA ASP A 156 17.61 -9.14 -14.08
C ASP A 156 17.58 -7.75 -14.73
N HIS A 157 16.59 -6.93 -14.41
CA HIS A 157 16.43 -5.55 -14.91
C HIS A 157 16.90 -4.50 -13.89
N GLY A 158 17.76 -4.92 -12.95
CA GLY A 158 18.52 -4.02 -12.09
C GLY A 158 17.79 -3.54 -10.83
N ALA A 159 16.64 -4.13 -10.49
CA ALA A 159 16.00 -3.86 -9.21
C ALA A 159 16.87 -4.40 -8.06
N THR A 160 17.17 -3.54 -7.09
CA THR A 160 17.93 -3.92 -5.88
C THR A 160 17.06 -4.01 -4.62
N VAL A 161 15.79 -3.63 -4.78
CA VAL A 161 14.71 -3.81 -3.80
C VAL A 161 13.45 -4.25 -4.54
N LEU A 162 12.74 -5.25 -4.03
CA LEU A 162 11.43 -5.66 -4.51
C LEU A 162 10.37 -5.36 -3.45
N ASN A 163 9.24 -4.79 -3.86
CA ASN A 163 8.05 -4.66 -3.06
C ASN A 163 6.94 -5.56 -3.61
N LEU A 164 6.49 -6.52 -2.80
CA LEU A 164 5.41 -7.45 -3.13
C LEU A 164 4.21 -7.14 -2.23
N SER A 165 3.27 -6.36 -2.76
CA SER A 165 2.04 -5.99 -2.04
C SER A 165 0.90 -6.97 -2.36
N LEU A 166 1.24 -8.26 -2.35
CA LEU A 166 0.39 -9.39 -2.72
C LEU A 166 0.66 -10.59 -1.81
N GLY A 167 -0.27 -11.54 -1.77
CA GLY A 167 -0.03 -12.82 -1.13
C GLY A 167 -1.30 -13.61 -0.85
N GLY A 168 -1.14 -14.75 -0.20
CA GLY A 168 -2.24 -15.61 0.24
C GLY A 168 -1.77 -16.75 1.14
N ALA A 169 -2.68 -17.69 1.44
CA ALA A 169 -2.40 -18.80 2.36
C ALA A 169 -1.46 -19.87 1.78
N LEU A 170 -1.40 -20.03 0.46
CA LEU A 170 -0.69 -21.17 -0.12
C LEU A 170 0.77 -20.81 -0.43
N ARG A 171 1.69 -21.65 0.06
CA ARG A 171 3.10 -21.61 -0.33
C ARG A 171 3.26 -22.13 -1.76
N SER A 172 4.22 -21.57 -2.50
CA SER A 172 4.66 -22.03 -3.82
C SER A 172 6.17 -22.23 -3.84
N ASP A 173 6.64 -23.37 -4.35
CA ASP A 173 8.07 -23.65 -4.50
C ASP A 173 8.70 -22.79 -5.60
N GLU A 174 7.94 -22.46 -6.64
CA GLU A 174 8.36 -21.62 -7.76
C GLU A 174 8.65 -20.18 -7.28
N ILE A 175 7.77 -19.63 -6.44
CA ILE A 175 7.98 -18.33 -5.80
C ILE A 175 9.16 -18.42 -4.82
N ALA A 176 9.27 -19.48 -4.01
CA ALA A 176 10.39 -19.67 -3.08
C ALA A 176 11.74 -19.69 -3.81
N GLU A 177 11.82 -20.35 -4.97
CA GLU A 177 13.01 -20.35 -5.81
C GLU A 177 13.33 -18.98 -6.40
N ALA A 178 12.31 -18.23 -6.85
CA ALA A 178 12.51 -16.86 -7.33
C ALA A 178 12.97 -15.91 -6.22
N LEU A 179 12.47 -16.06 -5.00
CA LEU A 179 12.91 -15.30 -3.83
C LEU A 179 14.36 -15.62 -3.45
N ARG A 180 14.75 -16.90 -3.53
CA ARG A 180 16.15 -17.31 -3.38
C ARG A 180 17.04 -16.70 -4.45
N TYR A 181 16.59 -16.70 -5.71
CA TYR A 181 17.30 -16.04 -6.80
C TYR A 181 17.51 -14.54 -6.52
N ALA A 182 16.49 -13.84 -5.99
CA ALA A 182 16.64 -12.45 -5.58
C ALA A 182 17.69 -12.29 -4.46
N ALA A 183 17.65 -13.16 -3.44
CA ALA A 183 18.64 -13.15 -2.36
C ALA A 183 20.08 -13.41 -2.85
N ASP A 184 20.26 -14.39 -3.74
CA ASP A 184 21.56 -14.75 -4.34
C ASP A 184 22.12 -13.63 -5.22
N ASN A 185 21.26 -12.73 -5.72
CA ASN A 185 21.64 -11.56 -6.51
C ASN A 185 21.67 -10.25 -5.69
N ASP A 186 21.82 -10.35 -4.36
CA ASP A 186 21.90 -9.21 -3.45
C ASP A 186 20.68 -8.27 -3.55
N VAL A 187 19.46 -8.81 -3.60
CA VAL A 187 18.23 -8.01 -3.65
C VAL A 187 17.47 -8.11 -2.33
N VAL A 188 17.00 -6.96 -1.81
CA VAL A 188 16.15 -6.93 -0.62
C VAL A 188 14.71 -7.16 -1.05
N VAL A 189 14.03 -8.14 -0.45
CA VAL A 189 12.62 -8.42 -0.73
C VAL A 189 11.76 -8.01 0.46
N VAL A 190 10.75 -7.18 0.19
CA VAL A 190 9.78 -6.69 1.17
C VAL A 190 8.38 -7.10 0.73
N ALA A 191 7.59 -7.66 1.65
CA ALA A 191 6.24 -8.12 1.37
C ALA A 191 5.27 -7.83 2.52
N CYS A 192 3.99 -7.67 2.20
CA CYS A 192 2.95 -7.38 3.20
C CYS A 192 2.51 -8.64 3.96
N THR A 193 2.22 -8.52 5.26
CA THR A 193 1.79 -9.68 6.07
C THR A 193 0.36 -10.13 5.78
N GLY A 194 -0.44 -9.32 5.09
CA GLY A 194 -1.82 -9.59 4.73
C GLY A 194 -2.84 -8.87 5.60
N ASN A 195 -4.11 -8.94 5.17
CA ASN A 195 -5.22 -8.22 5.81
C ASN A 195 -6.34 -9.19 6.22
N ILE A 196 -6.77 -9.09 7.48
CA ILE A 196 -7.85 -9.95 8.04
C ILE A 196 -9.14 -9.86 7.22
N ALA A 197 -9.48 -8.67 6.75
CA ALA A 197 -10.73 -8.43 6.00
C ALA A 197 -10.73 -9.02 4.58
N THR A 198 -9.55 -9.34 4.02
CA THR A 198 -9.45 -9.89 2.65
C THR A 198 -9.85 -11.36 2.62
N ASP A 199 -9.40 -12.13 3.60
CA ASP A 199 -9.83 -13.52 3.79
C ASP A 199 -9.84 -13.83 5.30
N PRO A 200 -11.02 -13.79 5.94
CA PRO A 200 -11.16 -14.04 7.37
C PRO A 200 -10.78 -15.46 7.79
N SER A 201 -10.60 -16.40 6.85
CA SER A 201 -10.16 -17.76 7.16
C SER A 201 -8.64 -17.89 7.34
N ILE A 202 -7.88 -16.86 6.92
CA ILE A 202 -6.43 -16.83 7.03
C ILE A 202 -6.05 -15.99 8.24
N HIS A 203 -5.37 -16.62 9.20
CA HIS A 203 -4.94 -15.97 10.45
C HIS A 203 -3.42 -15.86 10.57
N GLU A 204 -2.69 -16.41 9.61
CA GLU A 204 -1.23 -16.41 9.55
C GLU A 204 -0.70 -15.38 8.55
N VAL A 205 0.56 -15.01 8.70
CA VAL A 205 1.27 -14.14 7.75
C VAL A 205 1.19 -14.75 6.35
N TRP A 206 0.77 -13.97 5.36
CA TRP A 206 0.64 -14.44 3.99
C TRP A 206 1.97 -14.87 3.38
N TYR A 207 1.89 -15.82 2.46
CA TYR A 207 2.96 -16.11 1.52
C TYR A 207 2.89 -15.12 0.34
N PRO A 208 4.00 -14.50 -0.11
CA PRO A 208 5.41 -14.83 0.17
C PRO A 208 6.04 -14.15 1.39
N ALA A 209 5.33 -13.29 2.13
CA ALA A 209 5.94 -12.54 3.25
C ALA A 209 6.55 -13.43 4.33
N ARG A 210 5.98 -14.62 4.56
CA ARG A 210 6.52 -15.62 5.49
C ARG A 210 7.67 -16.49 4.95
N GLU A 211 8.16 -16.29 3.73
CA GLU A 211 9.33 -17.01 3.24
C GLU A 211 10.59 -16.55 3.99
N PRO A 212 11.46 -17.46 4.46
CA PRO A 212 12.72 -17.09 5.11
C PRO A 212 13.55 -16.11 4.28
N GLY A 213 14.07 -15.07 4.94
CA GLY A 213 14.84 -14.01 4.28
C GLY A 213 14.02 -12.82 3.76
N VAL A 214 12.69 -12.91 3.67
CA VAL A 214 11.81 -11.81 3.26
C VAL A 214 11.51 -10.89 4.46
N VAL A 215 11.48 -9.58 4.21
CA VAL A 215 11.07 -8.58 5.20
C VAL A 215 9.54 -8.50 5.20
N ALA A 216 8.89 -9.24 6.10
CA ALA A 216 7.43 -9.21 6.28
C ALA A 216 6.98 -7.97 7.05
N VAL A 217 6.08 -7.17 6.46
CA VAL A 217 5.66 -5.89 7.01
C VAL A 217 4.20 -5.89 7.43
N ALA A 218 3.97 -5.71 8.73
CA ALA A 218 2.67 -5.52 9.34
C ALA A 218 2.30 -4.02 9.45
N GLY A 219 1.04 -3.75 9.77
CA GLY A 219 0.47 -2.41 9.67
C GLY A 219 0.18 -1.73 11.00
N LEU A 220 0.56 -0.47 11.12
CA LEU A 220 0.20 0.40 12.24
C LEU A 220 -1.01 1.26 11.91
N SER A 221 -1.84 1.50 12.92
CA SER A 221 -2.93 2.46 12.81
C SER A 221 -2.37 3.88 12.73
N GLY A 222 -3.10 4.80 12.10
CA GLY A 222 -2.77 6.22 12.19
C GLY A 222 -3.15 6.80 13.55
N GLY A 223 -2.38 7.77 14.03
CA GLY A 223 -2.95 8.79 14.90
C GLY A 223 -4.03 9.55 14.13
N THR A 224 -5.20 9.76 14.73
CA THR A 224 -6.32 10.48 14.11
C THR A 224 -5.83 11.81 13.50
N PRO A 225 -6.13 12.13 12.22
CA PRO A 225 -5.78 13.43 11.66
C PRO A 225 -6.37 14.56 12.53
N PRO A 226 -5.68 15.70 12.72
CA PRO A 226 -6.18 16.82 13.51
C PRO A 226 -7.56 17.35 13.06
N SER A 227 -7.98 17.06 11.83
CA SER A 227 -9.23 17.51 11.21
C SER A 227 -10.31 16.42 11.09
N ALA A 228 -10.02 15.16 11.45
CA ALA A 228 -11.01 14.10 11.36
C ALA A 228 -11.93 14.14 12.58
N LYS A 229 -13.21 14.50 12.37
CA LYS A 229 -14.27 14.26 13.34
C LYS A 229 -14.24 12.76 13.69
N PRO A 230 -14.24 12.36 14.97
CA PRO A 230 -14.07 10.96 15.36
C PRO A 230 -15.17 10.12 14.70
N THR A 231 -14.81 9.40 13.65
CA THR A 231 -15.62 8.29 13.17
C THR A 231 -15.41 7.16 14.16
N ALA A 232 -16.50 6.57 14.64
CA ALA A 232 -16.50 5.51 15.62
C ALA A 232 -15.78 4.26 15.08
N SER A 233 -14.46 4.24 15.17
CA SER A 233 -13.71 2.99 15.22
C SER A 233 -13.95 2.43 16.64
N PRO A 234 -14.42 1.18 16.79
CA PRO A 234 -14.85 0.64 18.07
C PRO A 234 -13.70 0.38 19.05
N ASN A 235 -12.45 0.76 18.71
CA ASN A 235 -11.31 0.57 19.57
C ASN A 235 -10.29 1.72 19.44
N PRO A 236 -10.42 2.82 20.20
CA PRO A 236 -9.37 3.83 20.27
C PRO A 236 -8.22 3.27 21.12
N SER A 237 -7.23 2.63 20.48
CA SER A 237 -5.95 2.39 21.16
C SER A 237 -5.26 3.73 21.39
N LYS A 238 -5.04 4.09 22.66
CA LYS A 238 -4.28 5.29 23.09
C LYS A 238 -2.98 5.41 22.27
N ALA A 239 -2.89 6.45 21.45
CA ALA A 239 -1.66 6.88 20.82
C ALA A 239 -0.70 7.43 21.89
N GLY A 240 0.46 6.79 22.03
CA GLY A 240 1.58 7.30 22.81
C GLY A 240 2.77 7.54 21.89
N GLY A 241 3.15 8.81 21.69
CA GLY A 241 4.35 9.21 20.96
C GLY A 241 4.19 9.35 19.45
N ASN A 242 5.14 10.05 18.83
CA ASN A 242 5.21 10.39 17.39
C ASN A 242 5.39 9.18 16.43
N GLY A 243 4.89 7.98 16.79
CA GLY A 243 4.79 6.85 15.86
C GLY A 243 3.37 6.65 15.37
N GLY A 244 3.16 5.73 14.43
CA GLY A 244 1.83 5.18 14.18
C GLY A 244 1.16 4.78 15.50
N GLY A 245 -0.15 4.94 15.59
CA GLY A 245 -0.94 4.32 16.66
C GLY A 245 -0.67 2.82 16.77
N GLY A 246 -1.19 2.17 17.81
CA GLY A 246 -1.04 0.72 17.99
C GLY A 246 -1.41 -0.09 16.74
N LEU A 247 -1.05 -1.37 16.73
CA LEU A 247 -1.27 -2.28 15.59
C LEU A 247 -2.66 -2.07 14.94
N TRP A 248 -2.68 -1.86 13.63
CA TRP A 248 -3.92 -1.71 12.87
C TRP A 248 -4.73 -3.00 12.97
N ALA A 249 -6.01 -2.87 13.32
CA ALA A 249 -6.87 -4.02 13.59
C ALA A 249 -7.07 -4.95 12.38
N GLY A 250 -6.79 -4.48 11.16
CA GLY A 250 -6.82 -5.30 9.95
C GLY A 250 -5.51 -6.04 9.65
N SER A 251 -4.43 -5.78 10.39
CA SER A 251 -3.11 -6.37 10.12
C SER A 251 -3.04 -7.82 10.57
N LEU A 252 -2.61 -8.71 9.67
CA LEU A 252 -2.11 -10.02 10.08
C LEU A 252 -0.71 -9.89 10.68
N THR A 253 -0.42 -10.70 11.69
CA THR A 253 0.86 -10.73 12.39
C THR A 253 1.18 -12.16 12.83
N GLY A 254 2.44 -12.49 13.02
CA GLY A 254 2.85 -13.81 13.49
C GLY A 254 4.36 -13.94 13.72
N PRO A 255 4.86 -15.16 13.95
CA PRO A 255 6.29 -15.44 14.11
C PRO A 255 7.18 -14.94 12.97
N GLU A 256 6.60 -14.73 11.79
CA GLU A 256 7.31 -14.24 10.61
C GLU A 256 7.24 -12.73 10.44
N THR A 257 6.47 -12.00 11.25
CA THR A 257 6.46 -10.53 11.23
C THR A 257 7.86 -10.00 11.54
N VAL A 258 8.39 -9.15 10.66
CA VAL A 258 9.75 -8.57 10.76
C VAL A 258 9.70 -7.11 11.15
N LEU A 259 8.87 -6.30 10.50
CA LEU A 259 8.75 -4.87 10.77
C LEU A 259 7.29 -4.44 10.74
N THR A 260 7.04 -3.26 11.28
CA THR A 260 5.78 -2.55 11.11
C THR A 260 6.00 -1.18 10.47
N ALA A 261 4.98 -0.70 9.78
CA ALA A 261 4.94 0.64 9.22
C ALA A 261 3.50 1.17 9.20
N PRO A 262 3.29 2.50 9.08
CA PRO A 262 1.98 3.09 8.83
C PRO A 262 1.18 2.35 7.76
N ALA A 263 -0.06 1.99 8.07
CA ALA A 263 -0.91 1.19 7.18
C ALA A 263 -2.37 1.64 7.11
N ASP A 264 -2.79 2.56 7.98
CA ASP A 264 -4.17 3.01 8.06
C ASP A 264 -4.29 4.50 7.74
N ASN A 265 -5.39 4.85 7.09
CA ASN A 265 -5.73 6.23 6.73
C ASN A 265 -4.57 6.96 6.00
N LEU A 266 -3.89 6.25 5.09
CA LEU A 266 -2.80 6.81 4.30
C LEU A 266 -3.38 7.56 3.09
N THR A 267 -2.84 8.73 2.76
CA THR A 267 -3.17 9.40 1.50
C THR A 267 -2.16 9.02 0.42
N GLY A 268 -2.67 8.54 -0.72
CA GLY A 268 -1.86 8.06 -1.85
C GLY A 268 -2.41 8.45 -3.22
N ALA A 269 -1.59 8.24 -4.24
CA ALA A 269 -1.88 8.56 -5.64
C ALA A 269 -2.92 7.60 -6.23
N ARG A 270 -3.86 8.13 -7.02
CA ARG A 270 -4.89 7.39 -7.74
C ARG A 270 -4.73 7.62 -9.25
N PRO A 271 -4.85 6.58 -10.11
CA PRO A 271 -4.79 6.76 -11.55
C PRO A 271 -5.65 7.89 -12.08
N GLY A 272 -5.18 8.57 -13.13
CA GLY A 272 -5.82 9.75 -13.70
C GLY A 272 -5.54 11.06 -12.94
N GLY A 273 -4.49 11.08 -12.11
CA GLY A 273 -4.01 12.27 -11.40
C GLY A 273 -4.81 12.63 -10.14
N GLY A 274 -5.55 11.68 -9.58
CA GLY A 274 -6.35 11.87 -8.37
C GLY A 274 -5.63 11.41 -7.11
N TYR A 275 -6.34 11.52 -5.97
CA TYR A 275 -5.87 11.04 -4.68
C TYR A 275 -6.99 10.33 -3.93
N TRP A 276 -6.63 9.44 -3.01
CA TRP A 276 -7.58 8.79 -2.11
C TRP A 276 -6.94 8.40 -0.78
N GLN A 277 -7.79 8.03 0.18
CA GLN A 277 -7.36 7.39 1.42
C GLN A 277 -7.36 5.88 1.22
N VAL A 278 -6.31 5.24 1.74
CA VAL A 278 -6.12 3.79 1.66
C VAL A 278 -5.70 3.22 3.01
N GLN A 279 -5.89 1.92 3.15
CA GLN A 279 -5.47 1.15 4.31
C GLN A 279 -5.11 -0.28 3.90
N GLY A 280 -4.16 -0.89 4.59
CA GLY A 280 -3.68 -2.24 4.30
C GLY A 280 -2.18 -2.40 4.54
N THR A 281 -1.77 -3.62 4.90
CA THR A 281 -0.35 -3.97 5.01
C THR A 281 0.37 -3.88 3.66
N SER A 282 -0.38 -3.99 2.55
CA SER A 282 0.09 -3.69 1.19
C SER A 282 0.58 -2.26 0.99
N PHE A 283 0.17 -1.32 1.85
CA PHE A 283 0.63 0.07 1.85
C PHE A 283 1.65 0.36 2.97
N ALA A 284 1.86 -0.58 3.90
CA ALA A 284 2.94 -0.54 4.89
C ALA A 284 4.27 -1.02 4.27
N ALA A 285 4.23 -2.15 3.56
CA ALA A 285 5.37 -2.71 2.83
C ALA A 285 6.15 -1.69 1.97
N PRO A 286 5.50 -0.84 1.15
CA PRO A 286 6.22 0.16 0.35
C PRO A 286 7.02 1.17 1.18
N LEU A 287 6.58 1.50 2.40
CA LEU A 287 7.32 2.44 3.25
C LEU A 287 8.66 1.84 3.72
N VAL A 288 8.66 0.52 3.99
CA VAL A 288 9.89 -0.23 4.33
C VAL A 288 10.77 -0.42 3.09
N ALA A 289 10.19 -0.76 1.94
CA ALA A 289 10.94 -0.90 0.68
C ALA A 289 11.60 0.42 0.25
N ALA A 290 10.90 1.55 0.42
CA ALA A 290 11.45 2.88 0.20
C ALA A 290 12.60 3.16 1.16
N THR A 291 12.46 2.81 2.44
CA THR A 291 13.54 2.94 3.43
C THR A 291 14.79 2.12 3.04
N ALA A 292 14.61 0.88 2.59
CA ALA A 292 15.71 0.05 2.07
C ALA A 292 16.46 0.76 0.92
N SER A 293 15.73 1.52 0.10
CA SER A 293 16.28 2.25 -1.03
C SER A 293 16.99 3.53 -0.63
N LEU A 294 16.53 4.21 0.43
CA LEU A 294 17.28 5.29 1.05
C LEU A 294 18.65 4.79 1.54
N ILE A 295 18.67 3.62 2.19
CA ILE A 295 19.90 2.97 2.68
C ILE A 295 20.82 2.63 1.51
N ARG A 296 20.33 1.96 0.47
CA ARG A 296 21.14 1.62 -0.72
C ARG A 296 21.69 2.83 -1.45
N ALA A 297 20.92 3.91 -1.56
CA ALA A 297 21.41 5.14 -2.19
C ALA A 297 22.55 5.78 -1.36
N LYS A 298 22.46 5.73 -0.03
CA LYS A 298 23.53 6.23 0.85
C LYS A 298 24.75 5.30 0.87
N TYR A 299 24.52 3.99 0.83
CA TYR A 299 25.54 2.95 0.95
C TYR A 299 25.48 1.99 -0.27
N PRO A 300 25.91 2.42 -1.46
CA PRO A 300 25.67 1.70 -2.72
C PRO A 300 26.40 0.34 -2.82
N ARG A 301 27.34 0.04 -1.92
CA ARG A 301 28.06 -1.24 -1.86
C ARG A 301 27.61 -2.13 -0.68
N MET A 302 26.61 -1.69 0.09
CA MET A 302 26.10 -2.48 1.21
C MET A 302 25.29 -3.65 0.69
N SER A 303 25.58 -4.85 1.18
CA SER A 303 24.84 -6.05 0.81
C SER A 303 23.40 -6.00 1.34
N ALA A 304 22.50 -6.73 0.68
CA ALA A 304 21.11 -6.93 1.08
C ALA A 304 21.01 -7.40 2.54
N ALA A 305 21.90 -8.30 2.98
CA ALA A 305 21.97 -8.75 4.36
C ALA A 305 22.19 -7.58 5.35
N ASN A 306 23.08 -6.65 5.00
CA ASN A 306 23.37 -5.48 5.84
C ASN A 306 22.31 -4.38 5.72
N VAL A 307 21.63 -4.25 4.58
CA VAL A 307 20.46 -3.39 4.45
C VAL A 307 19.34 -3.89 5.37
N ILE A 308 19.03 -5.19 5.33
CA ILE A 308 18.05 -5.83 6.22
C ILE A 308 18.46 -5.67 7.68
N ASN A 309 19.74 -5.90 8.01
CA ASN A 309 20.25 -5.75 9.36
C ASN A 309 20.14 -4.30 9.88
N ARG A 310 20.36 -3.28 9.03
CA ARG A 310 20.08 -1.89 9.41
C ARG A 310 18.60 -1.65 9.64
N LEU A 311 17.73 -2.12 8.73
CA LEU A 311 16.28 -1.96 8.88
C LEU A 311 15.77 -2.49 10.23
N ILE A 312 16.20 -3.69 10.64
CA ILE A 312 15.77 -4.30 11.91
C ILE A 312 16.54 -3.75 13.12
N GLY A 313 17.82 -3.41 12.97
CA GLY A 313 18.68 -2.97 14.05
C GLY A 313 18.44 -1.52 14.50
N THR A 314 17.82 -0.71 13.64
CA THR A 314 17.46 0.69 13.96
C THR A 314 15.95 0.90 14.03
N ALA A 315 15.15 -0.17 13.97
CA ALA A 315 13.71 -0.06 14.12
C ALA A 315 13.37 0.49 15.50
N LYS A 316 12.33 1.32 15.57
CA LYS A 316 11.80 1.80 16.84
C LYS A 316 11.01 0.66 17.48
N ASP A 317 11.59 0.04 18.49
CA ASP A 317 10.98 -1.05 19.25
C ASP A 317 9.60 -0.67 19.79
N LEU A 318 8.61 -1.55 19.55
CA LEU A 318 7.21 -1.39 19.95
C LEU A 318 6.73 -2.71 20.55
N GLY A 319 5.92 -2.62 21.62
CA GLY A 319 5.40 -3.81 22.26
C GLY A 319 6.33 -4.36 23.34
N ALA A 320 6.64 -5.65 23.28
CA ALA A 320 7.58 -6.26 24.22
C ALA A 320 9.02 -5.91 23.80
N GLN A 321 9.92 -5.72 24.77
CA GLN A 321 11.31 -5.36 24.44
C GLN A 321 11.96 -6.38 23.51
N GLY A 322 12.52 -5.90 22.40
CA GLY A 322 13.12 -6.72 21.36
C GLY A 322 12.09 -7.24 20.36
N ARG A 323 12.43 -8.33 19.66
CA ARG A 323 11.56 -8.84 18.59
C ARG A 323 10.33 -9.56 19.16
N ASP A 324 9.13 -9.21 18.71
CA ASP A 324 7.87 -9.89 19.05
C ASP A 324 7.00 -10.26 17.83
N ASP A 325 6.02 -11.15 18.00
CA ASP A 325 5.16 -11.66 16.92
C ASP A 325 4.17 -10.61 16.37
N ARG A 326 3.99 -9.48 17.05
CA ARG A 326 3.01 -8.45 16.70
C ARG A 326 3.64 -7.30 15.92
N TYR A 327 4.77 -6.80 16.39
CA TYR A 327 5.47 -5.65 15.83
C TYR A 327 6.76 -6.04 15.11
N GLY A 328 7.19 -7.30 15.18
CA GLY A 328 8.50 -7.71 14.71
C GLY A 328 9.57 -7.01 15.52
N PHE A 329 10.54 -6.39 14.87
CA PHE A 329 11.56 -5.54 15.49
C PHE A 329 11.06 -4.11 15.79
N GLY A 330 9.82 -3.78 15.43
CA GLY A 330 9.23 -2.46 15.68
C GLY A 330 8.86 -1.69 14.42
N GLU A 331 8.63 -0.39 14.58
CA GLU A 331 8.32 0.54 13.48
C GLU A 331 9.61 0.88 12.70
N VAL A 332 9.56 0.80 11.38
CA VAL A 332 10.70 1.22 10.54
C VAL A 332 11.07 2.68 10.82
N ASP A 333 12.36 2.96 10.99
CA ASP A 333 12.86 4.31 11.22
C ASP A 333 13.86 4.70 10.11
N PRO A 334 13.42 5.44 9.07
CA PRO A 334 14.30 5.82 7.97
C PRO A 334 15.48 6.68 8.39
N LEU A 335 15.31 7.57 9.36
CA LEU A 335 16.36 8.49 9.77
C LEU A 335 17.44 7.77 10.57
N ALA A 336 17.05 6.94 11.54
CA ALA A 336 17.96 6.10 12.30
C ALA A 336 18.68 5.10 11.38
N ALA A 337 17.95 4.45 10.47
CA ALA A 337 18.53 3.54 9.47
C ALA A 337 19.57 4.22 8.58
N LEU A 338 19.49 5.54 8.39
CA LEU A 338 20.49 6.30 7.66
C LEU A 338 21.64 6.79 8.54
N ARG A 339 21.49 6.98 9.85
CA ARG A 339 22.49 7.67 10.68
C ARG A 339 23.22 6.79 11.68
N GLU A 340 22.54 5.80 12.24
CA GLU A 340 23.09 5.05 13.36
C GLU A 340 24.17 4.05 12.90
N PRO A 341 25.19 3.80 13.72
CA PRO A 341 26.12 2.71 13.49
C PRO A 341 25.41 1.37 13.74
N VAL A 342 25.54 0.43 12.82
CA VAL A 342 25.02 -0.94 12.96
C VAL A 342 26.14 -1.89 12.60
N ALA A 343 26.41 -2.87 13.46
CA ALA A 343 27.44 -3.88 13.21
C ALA A 343 27.08 -4.70 11.97
N GLU A 344 28.03 -4.90 11.06
CA GLU A 344 27.78 -5.66 9.85
C GLU A 344 27.60 -7.16 10.14
N VAL A 345 26.79 -7.81 9.32
CA VAL A 345 26.52 -9.24 9.35
C VAL A 345 27.01 -9.91 8.07
N ALA A 346 27.43 -11.17 8.18
CA ALA A 346 27.92 -11.96 7.05
C ALA A 346 26.81 -12.59 6.20
N ALA A 347 25.61 -12.75 6.76
CA ALA A 347 24.46 -13.38 6.10
C ALA A 347 23.17 -12.66 6.51
N ASN A 348 22.10 -12.87 5.74
CA ASN A 348 20.79 -12.30 6.03
C ASN A 348 20.31 -12.78 7.42
N PRO A 349 20.03 -11.86 8.38
CA PRO A 349 19.64 -12.26 9.73
C PRO A 349 18.27 -12.95 9.79
N LEU A 350 17.47 -12.90 8.70
CA LEU A 350 16.15 -13.49 8.61
C LEU A 350 16.13 -14.89 7.99
N THR A 351 17.27 -15.43 7.52
CA THR A 351 17.34 -16.80 6.98
C THR A 351 17.63 -17.85 8.06
N VAL A 352 18.10 -17.41 9.23
CA VAL A 352 18.18 -18.28 10.40
C VAL A 352 16.78 -18.35 10.97
N ALA A 353 16.15 -19.53 10.95
CA ALA A 353 14.82 -19.72 11.53
C ALA A 353 14.77 -19.05 12.91
N ALA A 354 13.81 -18.14 13.11
CA ALA A 354 13.64 -17.46 14.39
C ALA A 354 13.69 -18.52 15.50
N PRO A 355 14.50 -18.35 16.56
CA PRO A 355 14.51 -19.31 17.64
C PRO A 355 13.08 -19.45 18.14
N LYS A 356 12.55 -20.67 18.09
CA LYS A 356 11.25 -20.98 18.69
C LYS A 356 11.32 -20.48 20.12
N THR A 357 10.53 -19.47 20.45
CA THR A 357 10.37 -19.05 21.83
C THR A 357 9.92 -20.28 22.60
N GLU A 358 10.78 -20.79 23.50
CA GLU A 358 10.34 -21.77 24.48
C GLU A 358 9.23 -21.10 25.27
N SER A 359 8.00 -21.49 24.95
CA SER A 359 6.83 -21.11 25.72
C SER A 359 7.11 -21.51 27.16
N GLY A 360 7.11 -20.48 28.02
CA GLY A 360 7.44 -20.60 29.43
C GLY A 360 6.75 -21.81 30.05
N LYS A 361 7.58 -22.76 30.47
CA LYS A 361 7.23 -23.82 31.42
C LYS A 361 6.38 -23.18 32.54
N PRO A 362 5.17 -23.67 32.86
CA PRO A 362 4.35 -23.03 33.86
C PRO A 362 5.12 -23.00 35.19
N ALA A 363 5.24 -21.80 35.75
CA ALA A 363 5.85 -21.57 37.04
C ALA A 363 5.13 -22.44 38.08
N ARG A 364 5.90 -23.34 38.69
CA ARG A 364 5.48 -24.21 39.78
C ARG A 364 5.04 -23.33 40.97
N PRO A 365 3.84 -23.51 41.54
CA PRO A 365 3.49 -22.87 42.80
C PRO A 365 4.39 -23.42 43.92
N SER A 366 5.00 -22.52 44.68
CA SER A 366 5.75 -22.84 45.90
C SER A 366 4.85 -23.54 46.91
N ALA A 367 5.36 -24.61 47.50
CA ALA A 367 4.66 -25.50 48.41
C ALA A 367 4.22 -24.81 49.72
N ALA A 368 2.96 -25.04 50.09
CA ALA A 368 2.53 -25.10 51.48
C ALA A 368 1.81 -26.45 51.69
N ALA A 369 2.16 -27.11 52.78
CA ALA A 369 1.93 -28.51 53.05
C ALA A 369 0.46 -28.88 53.32
N GLN A 370 0.03 -30.04 52.82
CA GLN A 370 -0.88 -30.96 53.54
C GLN A 370 -0.92 -32.37 52.89
N LYS A 371 -0.35 -33.32 53.66
CA LYS A 371 -0.68 -34.75 53.87
C LYS A 371 -1.46 -35.60 52.82
N THR A 372 -0.78 -36.68 52.40
CA THR A 372 -1.19 -38.11 52.25
C THR A 372 -2.53 -38.48 51.60
N GLU A 373 -2.51 -39.26 50.50
CA GLU A 373 -2.81 -40.71 50.46
C GLU A 373 -2.60 -41.33 49.04
N GLU A 374 -2.50 -42.66 49.01
CA GLU A 374 -1.98 -43.57 47.96
C GLU A 374 -2.93 -43.92 46.78
N GLY A 375 -2.33 -44.51 45.73
CA GLY A 375 -2.98 -45.38 44.72
C GLY A 375 -3.17 -44.68 43.37
N GLY A 376 -2.83 -45.22 42.20
CA GLY A 376 -2.48 -46.57 41.75
C GLY A 376 -2.98 -46.70 40.30
N ALA A 377 -2.18 -47.37 39.46
CA ALA A 377 -2.51 -47.93 38.14
C ALA A 377 -2.63 -47.01 36.90
N ALA A 378 -1.75 -47.28 35.92
CA ALA A 378 -2.01 -47.13 34.49
C ALA A 378 -2.95 -48.26 33.99
N PRO A 379 -3.60 -48.11 32.83
CA PRO A 379 -3.06 -48.80 31.66
C PRO A 379 -3.22 -48.08 30.30
N GLN A 380 -2.55 -48.69 29.31
CA GLN A 380 -2.33 -48.42 27.89
C GLN A 380 -3.56 -48.70 26.97
N PRO A 381 -3.48 -48.51 25.63
CA PRO A 381 -4.56 -48.04 24.75
C PRO A 381 -5.29 -49.15 24.00
N VAL A 382 -6.34 -48.77 23.27
CA VAL A 382 -7.01 -49.61 22.27
C VAL A 382 -6.95 -48.96 20.88
N SER A 383 -6.43 -49.74 19.92
CA SER A 383 -6.59 -49.58 18.47
C SER A 383 -7.72 -50.50 18.00
N GLU A 384 -8.38 -50.16 16.88
CA GLU A 384 -8.95 -51.06 15.83
C GLU A 384 -9.81 -50.18 14.87
N THR A 385 -9.41 -49.89 13.63
CA THR A 385 -9.42 -50.67 12.36
C THR A 385 -10.70 -50.62 11.52
N ALA A 386 -10.48 -50.33 10.23
CA ALA A 386 -11.05 -50.93 9.01
C ALA A 386 -12.38 -50.42 8.41
N GLY A 387 -12.37 -50.26 7.08
CA GLY A 387 -13.57 -50.25 6.23
C GLY A 387 -13.38 -49.63 4.83
N LEU A 388 -13.10 -50.46 3.82
CA LEU A 388 -12.98 -50.16 2.38
C LEU A 388 -14.32 -50.22 1.61
N ALA A 389 -14.29 -49.74 0.35
CA ALA A 389 -15.22 -49.87 -0.79
C ALA A 389 -16.07 -48.60 -1.06
N GLY A 390 -16.21 -48.03 -2.27
CA GLY A 390 -15.96 -48.47 -3.64
C GLY A 390 -17.27 -48.54 -4.45
N ALA A 391 -17.52 -47.62 -5.40
CA ALA A 391 -18.16 -47.83 -6.73
C ALA A 391 -18.98 -46.64 -7.31
N ARG A 392 -18.61 -46.28 -8.57
CA ARG A 392 -19.46 -46.03 -9.78
C ARG A 392 -20.13 -44.66 -10.07
N GLN A 393 -20.28 -44.47 -11.39
CA GLN A 393 -20.46 -43.26 -12.22
C GLN A 393 -21.93 -42.89 -12.54
N SER A 394 -22.20 -41.57 -12.65
CA SER A 394 -22.99 -40.74 -13.63
C SER A 394 -24.46 -41.11 -14.00
N PRO A 395 -25.30 -40.23 -14.63
CA PRO A 395 -25.08 -38.87 -15.19
C PRO A 395 -26.21 -37.79 -14.95
N ASP A 396 -25.95 -36.58 -15.48
CA ASP A 396 -26.85 -35.50 -15.98
C ASP A 396 -27.97 -34.86 -15.13
N ALA A 397 -27.82 -33.56 -14.83
CA ALA A 397 -28.91 -32.57 -14.79
C ALA A 397 -28.38 -31.13 -15.03
N GLU A 398 -28.81 -30.53 -16.14
CA GLU A 398 -28.64 -29.13 -16.58
C GLU A 398 -29.81 -28.25 -16.04
N PRO A 399 -29.81 -26.90 -16.17
CA PRO A 399 -29.63 -25.97 -15.07
C PRO A 399 -30.93 -25.25 -14.64
N VAL A 400 -30.97 -24.75 -13.40
CA VAL A 400 -32.02 -23.85 -12.91
C VAL A 400 -31.44 -22.46 -12.71
N GLY A 401 -31.85 -21.54 -13.57
CA GLY A 401 -31.65 -20.11 -13.41
C GLY A 401 -32.50 -19.54 -12.27
N SER A 402 -31.93 -18.63 -11.50
CA SER A 402 -32.66 -17.75 -10.58
C SER A 402 -31.86 -16.47 -10.34
N SER A 403 -32.16 -15.48 -11.18
CA SER A 403 -32.31 -14.06 -10.88
C SER A 403 -31.83 -13.56 -9.50
N VAL A 404 -30.69 -12.85 -9.47
CA VAL A 404 -30.42 -11.84 -8.44
C VAL A 404 -30.08 -10.52 -9.13
N THR A 405 -30.90 -9.54 -8.78
CA THR A 405 -31.01 -8.20 -9.33
C THR A 405 -29.78 -7.33 -9.10
N VAL A 406 -29.31 -6.72 -10.19
CA VAL A 406 -28.39 -5.58 -10.24
C VAL A 406 -29.07 -4.35 -9.62
N GLY A 407 -28.47 -3.79 -8.57
CA GLY A 407 -29.01 -2.63 -7.87
C GLY A 407 -27.92 -1.69 -7.37
N LEU A 408 -27.21 -1.00 -8.27
CA LEU A 408 -26.55 0.27 -7.95
C LEU A 408 -26.14 1.10 -9.20
N VAL A 409 -27.06 1.35 -10.15
CA VAL A 409 -26.82 2.33 -11.25
C VAL A 409 -27.99 3.34 -11.42
N ALA A 410 -29.07 3.23 -10.65
CA ALA A 410 -30.26 4.05 -10.85
C ALA A 410 -30.34 5.37 -10.05
N THR A 411 -29.34 5.71 -9.23
CA THR A 411 -29.40 6.91 -8.36
C THR A 411 -28.68 8.15 -8.88
N LEU A 412 -27.92 8.08 -9.99
CA LEU A 412 -27.23 9.25 -10.54
C LEU A 412 -27.97 9.97 -11.69
N LEU A 413 -28.96 9.30 -12.33
CA LEU A 413 -29.71 9.87 -13.47
C LEU A 413 -30.91 10.73 -13.06
N ILE A 414 -31.39 10.63 -11.82
CA ILE A 414 -32.54 11.42 -11.32
C ILE A 414 -32.10 12.82 -10.82
N LEU A 415 -30.82 13.00 -10.45
CA LEU A 415 -30.32 14.30 -9.99
C LEU A 415 -29.94 15.26 -11.13
N ILE A 416 -29.61 14.75 -12.32
CA ILE A 416 -29.21 15.59 -13.47
C ILE A 416 -30.45 16.15 -14.22
N LEU A 417 -31.56 15.41 -14.25
CA LEU A 417 -32.82 15.91 -14.86
C LEU A 417 -33.59 16.88 -13.94
N GLY A 418 -33.39 16.79 -12.62
CA GLY A 418 -34.00 17.72 -11.65
C GLY A 418 -33.41 19.14 -11.69
N ALA A 419 -32.11 19.28 -11.95
CA ALA A 419 -31.45 20.59 -11.99
C ALA A 419 -31.77 21.39 -13.28
N ALA A 420 -31.98 20.71 -14.41
CA ALA A 420 -32.36 21.36 -15.67
C ALA A 420 -33.80 21.91 -15.64
N GLY A 421 -34.73 21.22 -14.96
CA GLY A 421 -36.13 21.65 -14.84
C GLY A 421 -36.35 22.88 -13.94
N VAL A 422 -35.49 23.06 -12.92
CA VAL A 422 -35.56 24.20 -12.00
C VAL A 422 -34.97 25.48 -12.60
N LEU A 423 -33.94 25.37 -13.47
CA LEU A 423 -33.37 26.51 -14.18
C LEU A 423 -34.26 27.04 -15.32
N ALA A 424 -35.04 26.17 -15.97
CA ALA A 424 -35.98 26.56 -17.03
C ALA A 424 -37.21 27.32 -16.49
N ARG A 425 -37.70 26.97 -15.29
CA ARG A 425 -38.85 27.65 -14.65
C ARG A 425 -38.53 29.00 -14.03
N HIS A 426 -37.24 29.32 -13.81
CA HIS A 426 -36.83 30.65 -13.33
C HIS A 426 -36.62 31.67 -14.45
N ARG A 427 -36.48 31.24 -15.71
CA ARG A 427 -36.37 32.15 -16.87
C ARG A 427 -37.73 32.61 -17.41
N THR A 428 -38.79 31.82 -17.27
CA THR A 428 -40.13 32.18 -17.78
C THR A 428 -40.99 33.01 -16.83
N ARG A 429 -40.60 33.17 -15.55
CA ARG A 429 -41.34 33.99 -14.56
C ARG A 429 -40.89 35.45 -14.47
N ARG A 430 -40.01 35.90 -15.36
CA ARG A 430 -39.48 37.27 -15.34
C ARG A 430 -40.03 38.19 -16.45
N ASP A 431 -40.87 37.66 -17.35
CA ASP A 431 -41.40 38.42 -18.49
C ASP A 431 -42.89 38.79 -18.41
N ASP A 432 -43.66 38.37 -17.41
CA ASP A 432 -45.07 38.77 -17.26
C ASP A 432 -45.33 39.52 -15.94
N ARG A 433 -45.01 40.82 -15.95
CA ARG A 433 -45.71 41.87 -15.17
C ARG A 433 -45.77 43.16 -15.99
N PHE A 434 -46.82 43.28 -16.79
CA PHE A 434 -47.69 44.47 -16.84
C PHE A 434 -49.14 43.98 -16.82
#